data_AF-A0A8T4VI91-F1
#
_entry.id   AF-A0A8T4VI91-F1
#
_cell.length_a   1.000
_cell.length_b   1.000
_cell.length_c   1.000
_cell.angle_alpha   90.00
_cell.angle_beta   90.00
_cell.angle_gamma   90.00
#
_symmetry.space_group_name_H-M   'P 1'
#
loop_
_entity.id
_entity.type
_entity.pdbx_description
1 polymer ?
#
loop_
_entity_poly.entity_id
_entity_poly.type
_entity_poly.pdbx_seq_one_letter_code
_entity_poly.pdbx_strand_id
1 'polypeptide(L)'
;MSADQRLASEITGSAGIESDMFKRKDIAHLLIHHDNVVGMHAVDGLEIKTKKIKDGVKIDLRLKEGTTVKNPVQMCFGMMPKKGLQHIVLNAVIEKDAHINILAHCTFPNAIDVKHVMDAELTLEENASYKYYERHVHSDKGGVQVIPKAKIHVGKHARYITDFE
;
A
#
# COMPACT_ATOMS: atom_id res chain seq x y z
N MET A 1 -18.05 -16.63 6.24
CA MET A 1 -17.10 -15.55 5.89
C MET A 1 -17.87 -14.23 5.85
N SER A 2 -17.34 -13.18 6.47
CA SER A 2 -17.93 -11.83 6.42
C SER A 2 -17.89 -11.25 4.99
N ALA A 3 -18.60 -10.14 4.75
CA ALA A 3 -18.57 -9.45 3.47
C ALA A 3 -17.14 -8.95 3.14
N ASP A 4 -16.45 -8.38 4.12
CA ASP A 4 -15.08 -7.89 3.97
C ASP A 4 -14.09 -9.01 3.67
N GLN A 5 -14.28 -10.21 4.24
CA GLN A 5 -13.44 -11.38 3.94
C GLN A 5 -13.57 -11.86 2.50
N ARG A 6 -14.78 -11.79 1.92
CA ARG A 6 -15.01 -12.14 0.51
C ARG A 6 -14.35 -11.11 -0.40
N LEU A 7 -14.57 -9.84 -0.12
CA LEU A 7 -13.99 -8.74 -0.88
C LEU A 7 -12.46 -8.76 -0.82
N ALA A 8 -11.89 -9.05 0.35
CA ALA A 8 -10.46 -9.20 0.51
C ALA A 8 -9.91 -10.32 -0.38
N SER A 9 -10.55 -11.49 -0.35
CA SER A 9 -10.15 -12.63 -1.20
C SER A 9 -10.26 -12.35 -2.69
N GLU A 10 -11.26 -11.57 -3.12
CA GLU A 10 -11.41 -11.17 -4.53
C GLU A 10 -10.28 -10.23 -4.97
N ILE A 11 -9.93 -9.24 -4.13
CA ILE A 11 -8.85 -8.30 -4.42
C ILE A 11 -7.51 -9.07 -4.50
N THR A 12 -7.21 -9.90 -3.51
CA THR A 12 -5.95 -10.65 -3.47
C THR A 12 -5.86 -11.66 -4.60
N GLY A 13 -6.96 -12.37 -4.89
CA GLY A 13 -7.03 -13.33 -5.99
C GLY A 13 -6.83 -12.67 -7.34
N SER A 14 -7.41 -11.47 -7.57
CA SER A 14 -7.18 -10.71 -8.80
C SER A 14 -5.74 -10.22 -8.95
N ALA A 15 -5.03 -9.99 -7.85
CA ALA A 15 -3.62 -9.63 -7.83
C ALA A 15 -2.67 -10.85 -7.91
N GLY A 16 -3.21 -12.08 -7.99
CA GLY A 16 -2.43 -13.32 -7.98
C GLY A 16 -1.77 -13.62 -6.63
N ILE A 17 -2.30 -13.07 -5.54
CA ILE A 17 -1.78 -13.24 -4.18
C ILE A 17 -2.59 -14.29 -3.43
N GLU A 18 -1.90 -15.22 -2.77
CA GLU A 18 -2.55 -16.19 -1.89
C GLU A 18 -3.17 -15.49 -0.68
N SER A 19 -4.49 -15.67 -0.51
CA SER A 19 -5.26 -15.02 0.56
C SER A 19 -4.77 -15.34 1.99
N ASP A 20 -4.03 -16.44 2.17
CA ASP A 20 -3.50 -16.86 3.47
C ASP A 20 -2.39 -15.94 4.00
N MET A 21 -1.75 -15.15 3.13
CA MET A 21 -0.78 -14.12 3.55
C MET A 21 -1.41 -13.09 4.51
N PHE A 22 -2.70 -12.79 4.33
CA PHE A 22 -3.44 -11.82 5.16
C PHE A 22 -3.94 -12.40 6.48
N LYS A 23 -3.77 -13.71 6.70
CA LYS A 23 -4.06 -14.37 7.99
C LYS A 23 -2.82 -14.46 8.89
N ARG A 24 -1.63 -14.22 8.33
CA ARG A 24 -0.37 -14.31 9.05
C ARG A 24 -0.16 -13.11 9.96
N LYS A 25 0.00 -13.37 11.26
CA LYS A 25 0.21 -12.32 12.28
C LYS A 25 1.59 -11.68 12.22
N ASP A 26 2.55 -12.33 11.57
CA ASP A 26 3.93 -11.84 11.42
C ASP A 26 4.13 -11.01 10.14
N ILE A 27 3.08 -10.81 9.33
CA ILE A 27 3.10 -10.00 8.12
C ILE A 27 2.13 -8.84 8.28
N ALA A 28 2.66 -7.61 8.37
CA ALA A 28 1.83 -6.42 8.32
C ALA A 28 1.17 -6.30 6.94
N HIS A 29 -0.09 -5.90 6.92
CA HIS A 29 -0.83 -5.72 5.68
C HIS A 29 -1.85 -4.59 5.77
N LEU A 30 -2.09 -3.94 4.64
CA LEU A 30 -3.12 -2.95 4.46
C LEU A 30 -3.84 -3.21 3.12
N LEU A 31 -5.14 -3.45 3.20
CA LEU A 31 -5.98 -3.75 2.06
C LEU A 31 -7.07 -2.70 1.94
N ILE A 32 -7.05 -1.96 0.83
CA ILE A 32 -7.97 -0.87 0.53
C ILE A 32 -8.78 -1.24 -0.70
N HIS A 33 -10.09 -1.16 -0.59
CA HIS A 33 -11.00 -1.27 -1.71
C HIS A 33 -11.70 0.07 -1.94
N HIS A 34 -11.52 0.67 -3.11
CA HIS A 34 -12.06 1.98 -3.41
C HIS A 34 -11.59 3.01 -2.36
N ASP A 35 -12.49 3.47 -1.50
CA ASP A 35 -12.27 4.43 -0.43
C ASP A 35 -12.41 3.81 0.98
N ASN A 36 -12.39 2.48 1.09
CA ASN A 36 -12.58 1.76 2.35
C ASN A 36 -11.40 0.83 2.66
N VAL A 37 -10.98 0.83 3.92
CA VAL A 37 -10.03 -0.15 4.44
C VAL A 37 -10.80 -1.42 4.76
N VAL A 38 -10.48 -2.51 4.08
CA VAL A 38 -11.16 -3.82 4.24
C VAL A 38 -10.32 -4.81 5.05
N GLY A 39 -9.02 -4.52 5.24
CA GLY A 39 -8.12 -5.30 6.10
C GLY A 39 -6.94 -4.46 6.52
N MET A 40 -6.55 -4.54 7.79
CA MET A 40 -5.39 -3.84 8.32
C MET A 40 -4.82 -4.61 9.50
N HIS A 41 -3.51 -4.87 9.44
CA HIS A 41 -2.74 -5.47 10.52
C HIS A 41 -1.35 -4.87 10.53
N ALA A 42 -0.84 -4.57 11.71
CA ALA A 42 0.50 -4.03 11.91
C ALA A 42 1.33 -4.98 12.78
N VAL A 43 2.65 -4.89 12.65
CA VAL A 43 3.61 -5.65 13.47
C VAL A 43 4.35 -4.70 14.40
N ASP A 44 5.04 -5.24 15.40
CA ASP A 44 5.74 -4.46 16.40
C ASP A 44 6.67 -3.41 15.77
N GLY A 45 6.56 -2.17 16.27
CA GLY A 45 7.32 -1.02 15.79
C GLY A 45 6.77 -0.34 14.54
N LEU A 46 5.85 -0.97 13.79
CA LEU A 46 5.15 -0.36 12.67
C LEU A 46 3.78 0.17 13.10
N GLU A 47 3.56 1.47 13.00
CA GLU A 47 2.27 2.11 13.23
C GLU A 47 1.61 2.44 11.90
N ILE A 48 0.34 2.06 11.74
CA ILE A 48 -0.48 2.38 10.57
C ILE A 48 -1.77 3.01 11.07
N LYS A 49 -2.04 4.24 10.62
CA LYS A 49 -3.31 4.93 10.86
C LYS A 49 -3.95 5.22 9.52
N THR A 50 -5.26 5.05 9.45
CA THR A 50 -6.03 5.30 8.24
C THR A 50 -7.22 6.19 8.53
N LYS A 51 -7.56 7.04 7.57
CA LYS A 51 -8.74 7.89 7.62
C LYS A 51 -9.37 7.93 6.25
N LYS A 52 -10.66 7.61 6.17
CA LYS A 52 -11.44 7.80 4.96
C LYS A 52 -11.50 9.28 4.58
N ILE A 53 -11.25 9.58 3.31
CA ILE A 53 -11.36 10.92 2.73
C ILE A 53 -12.33 10.88 1.56
N LYS A 54 -12.59 12.04 0.95
CA LYS A 54 -13.39 12.09 -0.27
C LYS A 54 -12.69 11.29 -1.37
N ASP A 55 -13.40 10.32 -1.94
CA ASP A 55 -12.95 9.47 -3.04
C ASP A 55 -11.66 8.66 -2.73
N GLY A 56 -11.38 8.36 -1.45
CA GLY A 56 -10.18 7.59 -1.12
C GLY A 56 -9.82 7.48 0.37
N VAL A 57 -8.53 7.24 0.64
CA VAL A 57 -8.00 6.96 1.98
C VAL A 57 -6.71 7.74 2.23
N LYS A 58 -6.64 8.41 3.39
CA LYS A 58 -5.40 8.92 3.95
C LYS A 58 -4.75 7.85 4.83
N ILE A 59 -3.45 7.64 4.65
CA ILE A 59 -2.64 6.65 5.36
C ILE A 59 -1.46 7.40 6.01
N ASP A 60 -1.31 7.26 7.32
CA ASP A 60 -0.15 7.73 8.06
C ASP A 60 0.60 6.50 8.60
N LEU A 61 1.81 6.27 8.08
CA LEU A 61 2.68 5.14 8.41
C LEU A 61 3.92 5.65 9.17
N ARG A 62 4.26 4.99 10.28
CA ARG A 62 5.49 5.29 11.04
C ARG A 62 6.19 4.01 11.43
N LEU A 63 7.46 3.86 11.08
CA LEU A 63 8.32 2.79 11.59
C LEU A 63 9.26 3.37 12.65
N LYS A 64 9.21 2.80 13.86
CA LYS A 64 9.98 3.28 15.01
C LYS A 64 11.48 3.08 14.86
N GLU A 65 12.25 3.94 15.52
CA GLU A 65 13.71 3.93 15.54
C GLU A 65 14.27 2.54 15.83
N GLY A 66 15.31 2.15 15.08
CA GLY A 66 15.97 0.86 15.20
C GLY A 66 15.13 -0.37 14.82
N THR A 67 13.89 -0.18 14.34
CA THR A 67 13.00 -1.30 14.00
C THR A 67 13.32 -1.83 12.61
N THR A 68 13.50 -3.14 12.49
CA THR A 68 13.57 -3.83 11.18
C THR A 68 12.34 -4.70 11.00
N VAL A 69 11.53 -4.40 9.99
CA VAL A 69 10.39 -5.26 9.61
C VAL A 69 10.92 -6.46 8.84
N LYS A 70 10.82 -7.66 9.43
CA LYS A 70 11.39 -8.90 8.88
C LYS A 70 10.74 -9.30 7.54
N ASN A 71 9.41 -9.28 7.49
CA ASN A 71 8.65 -9.66 6.30
C ASN A 71 8.21 -8.40 5.55
N PRO A 72 8.21 -8.40 4.20
CA PRO A 72 7.69 -7.26 3.45
C PRO A 72 6.22 -6.98 3.79
N VAL A 73 5.92 -5.71 4.07
CA VAL A 73 4.55 -5.24 4.35
C VAL A 73 3.75 -5.33 3.06
N GLN A 74 2.59 -5.98 3.13
CA GLN A 74 1.70 -6.12 1.98
C GLN A 74 0.76 -4.92 1.90
N MET A 75 0.89 -4.10 0.87
CA MET A 75 -0.07 -3.04 0.58
C MET A 75 -0.87 -3.42 -0.65
N CYS A 76 -2.19 -3.37 -0.58
CA CYS A 76 -3.05 -3.76 -1.67
C CYS A 76 -4.10 -2.69 -1.91
N PHE A 77 -4.10 -2.15 -3.13
CA PHE A 77 -5.00 -1.09 -3.57
C PHE A 77 -5.93 -1.66 -4.65
N GLY A 78 -7.13 -2.05 -4.23
CA GLY A 78 -8.14 -2.67 -5.08
C GLY A 78 -9.17 -1.67 -5.60
N MET A 79 -9.46 -1.76 -6.89
CA MET A 79 -10.52 -1.03 -7.57
C MET A 79 -11.32 -2.00 -8.44
N MET A 80 -12.28 -2.69 -7.80
CA MET A 80 -13.18 -3.62 -8.49
C MET A 80 -14.30 -2.95 -9.29
N PRO A 81 -14.79 -1.75 -8.93
CA PRO A 81 -15.76 -1.05 -9.78
C PRO A 81 -15.19 -0.74 -11.17
N LYS A 82 -16.04 -0.78 -12.19
CA LYS A 82 -15.65 -0.48 -13.59
C LYS A 82 -15.21 0.97 -13.80
N LYS A 83 -15.72 1.87 -12.96
CA LYS A 83 -15.45 3.30 -13.01
C LYS A 83 -15.28 3.85 -11.61
N GLY A 84 -14.47 4.90 -11.46
CA GLY A 84 -14.33 5.61 -10.20
C GLY A 84 -12.97 6.26 -10.02
N LEU A 85 -12.86 7.04 -8.95
CA LEU A 85 -11.63 7.64 -8.49
C LEU A 85 -11.22 6.97 -7.18
N GLN A 86 -9.96 6.55 -7.09
CA GLN A 86 -9.31 6.19 -5.83
C GLN A 86 -8.18 7.18 -5.60
N HIS A 87 -8.30 7.95 -4.51
CA HIS A 87 -7.30 8.92 -4.09
C HIS A 87 -6.59 8.44 -2.81
N ILE A 88 -5.32 8.08 -2.93
CA ILE A 88 -4.50 7.69 -1.80
C ILE A 88 -3.62 8.87 -1.39
N VAL A 89 -3.71 9.27 -0.13
CA VAL A 89 -2.81 10.26 0.48
C VAL A 89 -1.93 9.55 1.49
N LEU A 90 -0.67 9.32 1.16
CA LEU A 90 0.28 8.57 2.00
C LEU A 90 1.27 9.52 2.66
N ASN A 91 1.33 9.52 3.99
CA ASN A 91 2.47 10.06 4.73
C ASN A 91 3.21 8.92 5.40
N ALA A 92 4.51 8.82 5.17
CA ALA A 92 5.33 7.78 5.74
C ALA A 92 6.59 8.36 6.39
N VAL A 93 6.87 7.92 7.61
CA VAL A 93 8.09 8.28 8.35
C VAL A 93 8.81 7.01 8.75
N ILE A 94 10.03 6.83 8.25
CA ILE A 94 10.93 5.75 8.65
C ILE A 94 12.01 6.38 9.52
N GLU A 95 11.93 6.11 10.82
CA GLU A 95 12.81 6.71 11.80
C GLU A 95 14.25 6.19 11.68
N LYS A 96 15.13 6.85 12.42
CA LYS A 96 16.55 6.55 12.44
C LYS A 96 16.83 5.05 12.61
N ASP A 97 17.80 4.55 11.86
CA ASP A 97 18.24 3.15 11.89
C ASP A 97 17.10 2.12 11.64
N ALA A 98 15.96 2.54 11.09
CA ALA A 98 14.82 1.66 10.82
C ALA A 98 14.76 1.19 9.37
N HIS A 99 14.27 -0.04 9.15
CA HIS A 99 14.33 -0.72 7.86
C HIS A 99 13.01 -1.40 7.50
N ILE A 100 12.46 -1.06 6.33
CA ILE A 100 11.21 -1.60 5.82
C ILE A 100 11.28 -1.98 4.35
N ASN A 101 10.59 -3.05 4.00
CA ASN A 101 10.29 -3.43 2.63
C ASN A 101 8.76 -3.43 2.45
N ILE A 102 8.28 -2.85 1.37
CA ILE A 102 6.87 -2.81 0.98
C ILE A 102 6.70 -3.58 -0.32
N LEU A 103 5.71 -4.47 -0.35
CA LEU A 103 5.19 -5.08 -1.58
C LEU A 103 3.79 -4.53 -1.83
N ALA A 104 3.69 -3.65 -2.81
CA ALA A 104 2.44 -3.04 -3.24
C ALA A 104 1.85 -3.79 -4.43
N HIS A 105 0.55 -4.06 -4.34
CA HIS A 105 -0.22 -4.67 -5.42
C HIS A 105 -1.44 -3.78 -5.71
N CYS A 106 -1.49 -3.17 -6.88
CA CYS A 106 -2.67 -2.43 -7.31
C CYS A 106 -3.42 -3.24 -8.37
N THR A 107 -4.72 -3.42 -8.16
CA THR A 107 -5.54 -4.28 -9.02
C THR A 107 -6.79 -3.56 -9.49
N PHE A 108 -6.96 -3.56 -10.81
CA PHE A 108 -8.01 -2.85 -11.55
C PHE A 108 -8.70 -3.79 -12.56
N PRO A 109 -9.18 -4.98 -12.13
CA PRO A 109 -9.48 -6.08 -13.06
C PRO A 109 -10.68 -5.79 -13.96
N ASN A 110 -11.58 -4.90 -13.53
CA ASN A 110 -12.81 -4.57 -14.25
C ASN A 110 -12.79 -3.17 -14.88
N ALA A 111 -11.63 -2.49 -14.87
CA ALA A 111 -11.57 -1.09 -15.24
C ALA A 111 -12.02 -0.82 -16.68
N ILE A 112 -12.76 0.28 -16.82
CA ILE A 112 -13.17 0.90 -18.09
C ILE A 112 -12.87 2.40 -18.03
N ASP A 113 -13.06 3.03 -16.86
CA ASP A 113 -12.79 4.45 -16.63
C ASP A 113 -12.45 4.67 -15.15
N VAL A 114 -11.27 4.19 -14.75
CA VAL A 114 -10.75 4.25 -13.39
C VAL A 114 -9.57 5.22 -13.33
N LYS A 115 -9.58 6.07 -12.30
CA LYS A 115 -8.46 6.94 -11.97
C LYS A 115 -7.92 6.55 -10.60
N HIS A 116 -6.66 6.16 -10.55
CA HIS A 116 -5.91 5.91 -9.33
C HIS A 116 -4.91 7.06 -9.16
N VAL A 117 -5.11 7.88 -8.14
CA VAL A 117 -4.25 9.02 -7.82
C VAL A 117 -3.57 8.75 -6.49
N MET A 118 -2.26 8.91 -6.44
CA MET A 118 -1.50 8.84 -5.20
C MET A 118 -0.71 10.12 -4.98
N ASP A 119 -0.87 10.72 -3.81
CA ASP A 119 0.00 11.79 -3.31
C ASP A 119 0.73 11.25 -2.07
N ALA A 120 2.06 11.12 -2.16
CA ALA A 120 2.89 10.56 -1.12
C ALA A 120 3.93 11.58 -0.61
N GLU A 121 4.08 11.66 0.71
CA GLU A 121 5.19 12.31 1.39
C GLU A 121 5.94 11.28 2.25
N LEU A 122 7.21 11.05 1.94
CA LEU A 122 8.05 10.05 2.60
C LEU A 122 9.24 10.75 3.26
N THR A 123 9.47 10.48 4.54
CA THR A 123 10.65 10.93 5.29
C THR A 123 11.45 9.72 5.75
N LEU A 124 12.70 9.63 5.31
CA LEU A 124 13.68 8.66 5.80
C LEU A 124 14.70 9.40 6.66
N GLU A 125 14.78 9.06 7.94
CA GLU A 125 15.77 9.65 8.85
C GLU A 125 17.16 9.02 8.69
N GLU A 126 18.13 9.39 9.53
CA GLU A 126 19.52 8.92 9.40
C GLU A 126 19.60 7.38 9.38
N ASN A 127 20.37 6.83 8.44
CA ASN A 127 20.56 5.39 8.21
C ASN A 127 19.28 4.57 7.89
N ALA A 128 18.10 5.20 7.79
CA ALA A 128 16.86 4.50 7.51
C ALA A 128 16.86 3.88 6.10
N SER A 129 16.15 2.76 5.91
CA SER A 129 15.94 2.20 4.56
C SER A 129 14.49 1.89 4.26
N TYR A 130 14.05 2.30 3.07
CA TYR A 130 12.74 2.00 2.53
C TYR A 130 12.90 1.39 1.14
N LYS A 131 12.43 0.15 0.99
CA LYS A 131 12.31 -0.51 -0.32
C LYS A 131 10.85 -0.65 -0.68
N TYR A 132 10.51 -0.29 -1.90
CA TYR A 132 9.17 -0.40 -2.45
C TYR A 132 9.23 -1.18 -3.75
N TYR A 133 8.46 -2.25 -3.82
CA TYR A 133 8.19 -2.97 -5.05
C TYR A 133 6.71 -2.86 -5.33
N GLU A 134 6.36 -2.50 -6.54
CA GLU A 134 4.96 -2.39 -6.97
C GLU A 134 4.69 -3.27 -8.18
N ARG A 135 3.52 -3.91 -8.14
CA ARG A 135 2.99 -4.68 -9.25
C ARG A 135 1.58 -4.24 -9.59
N HIS A 136 1.30 -4.06 -10.87
CA HIS A 136 -0.01 -3.67 -11.36
C HIS A 136 -0.72 -4.78 -12.12
N VAL A 137 -2.01 -4.99 -11.79
CA VAL A 137 -2.92 -5.85 -12.57
C VAL A 137 -4.01 -4.99 -13.19
N HIS A 138 -4.04 -4.94 -14.51
CA HIS A 138 -4.98 -4.12 -15.28
C HIS A 138 -6.02 -5.00 -16.00
N SER A 139 -7.17 -4.41 -16.33
CA SER A 139 -8.15 -5.05 -17.21
C SER A 139 -7.61 -5.17 -18.64
N ASP A 140 -8.15 -6.14 -19.38
CA ASP A 140 -7.90 -6.33 -20.81
C ASP A 140 -8.41 -5.15 -21.68
N LYS A 141 -9.38 -4.40 -21.17
CA LYS A 141 -9.99 -3.24 -21.83
C LYS A 141 -9.22 -1.94 -21.65
N GLY A 142 -8.22 -1.91 -20.77
CA GLY A 142 -7.54 -0.68 -20.36
C GLY A 142 -8.49 0.27 -19.62
N GLY A 143 -8.29 1.58 -19.80
CA GLY A 143 -9.13 2.59 -19.14
C GLY A 143 -8.77 2.89 -17.69
N VAL A 144 -7.53 2.54 -17.28
CA VAL A 144 -6.96 2.93 -15.99
C VAL A 144 -5.98 4.09 -16.21
N GLN A 145 -6.14 5.16 -15.44
CA GLN A 145 -5.13 6.21 -15.29
C GLN A 145 -4.48 6.07 -13.92
N VAL A 146 -3.18 5.80 -13.90
CA VAL A 146 -2.37 5.75 -12.67
C VAL A 146 -1.51 7.01 -12.59
N ILE A 147 -1.72 7.82 -11.56
CA ILE A 147 -1.09 9.14 -11.42
C ILE A 147 -0.43 9.24 -10.05
N PRO A 148 0.79 8.70 -9.90
CA PRO A 148 1.55 8.79 -8.66
C PRO A 148 2.34 10.11 -8.58
N LYS A 149 2.34 10.72 -7.40
CA LYS A 149 3.20 11.86 -7.04
C LYS A 149 3.82 11.56 -5.69
N ALA A 150 5.14 11.65 -5.61
CA ALA A 150 5.86 11.44 -4.36
C ALA A 150 6.86 12.56 -4.11
N LYS A 151 6.91 13.05 -2.87
CA LYS A 151 8.00 13.88 -2.34
C LYS A 151 8.73 13.07 -1.30
N ILE A 152 10.03 12.89 -1.50
CA ILE A 152 10.83 12.00 -0.66
C ILE A 152 11.97 12.82 -0.05
N HIS A 153 12.02 12.88 1.27
CA HIS A 153 13.15 13.38 2.03
C HIS A 153 14.05 12.20 2.43
N VAL A 154 15.27 12.18 1.90
CA VAL A 154 16.27 11.14 2.19
C VAL A 154 17.32 11.72 3.12
N GLY A 155 17.29 11.30 4.37
CA GLY A 155 18.23 11.70 5.41
C GLY A 155 19.65 11.17 5.16
N LYS A 156 20.56 11.57 6.05
CA LYS A 156 21.98 11.19 5.97
C LYS A 156 22.13 9.66 5.97
N HIS A 157 22.85 9.12 5.00
CA HIS A 157 23.06 7.67 4.79
C HIS A 157 21.78 6.83 4.60
N ALA A 158 20.61 7.46 4.51
CA ALA A 158 19.36 6.77 4.26
C ALA A 158 19.30 6.22 2.84
N ARG A 159 18.49 5.18 2.62
CA ARG A 159 18.35 4.51 1.33
C ARG A 159 16.89 4.39 0.93
N TYR A 160 16.56 4.97 -0.20
CA TYR A 160 15.29 4.78 -0.88
C TYR A 160 15.50 3.94 -2.13
N ILE A 161 14.79 2.83 -2.25
CA ILE A 161 14.81 1.96 -3.43
C ILE A 161 13.37 1.74 -3.86
N THR A 162 13.10 1.95 -5.15
CA THR A 162 11.81 1.67 -5.74
C THR A 162 11.99 0.84 -7.01
N ASP A 163 11.08 -0.10 -7.22
CA ASP A 163 11.04 -0.97 -8.39
C ASP A 163 9.57 -1.23 -8.77
N PHE A 164 9.32 -1.51 -10.05
CA PHE A 164 7.98 -1.58 -10.63
C PHE A 164 7.88 -2.67 -11.71
N GLU A 165 6.82 -3.48 -11.64
CA GLU A 165 6.44 -4.53 -12.62
C GLU A 165 5.09 -4.24 -13.29
#